data_AF-G1VVJ3-F1
#
_entry.id   AF-G1VVJ3-F1
#
_cell.length_a   1.000
_cell.length_b   1.000
_cell.length_c   1.000
_cell.angle_alpha   90.00
_cell.angle_beta   90.00
_cell.angle_gamma   90.00
#
_symmetry.space_group_name_H-M   'P 1'
#
loop_
_entity.id
_entity.type
_entity.pdbx_description
1 polymer ?
#
loop_
_entity_poly.entity_id
_entity_poly.type
_entity_poly.pdbx_seq_one_letter_code
_entity_poly.pdbx_strand_id
1 'polypeptide(L)' 'MLHTSLKTSNDLQYAMLIGIQRVAKENIFSDLNNPLVCTVKDREYAEYFGFTKQEVKELLEAYGFVYDDAVRQM' A
#
# COMPACT_ATOMS: atom_id res chain seq x y z
N MET A 1 -10.22 8.27 -20.96
CA MET A 1 -11.14 7.69 -19.96
C MET A 1 -10.92 8.26 -18.56
N LEU A 2 -9.71 8.14 -17.98
CA LEU A 2 -9.48 8.60 -16.60
C LEU A 2 -9.65 10.11 -16.38
N HIS A 3 -9.28 10.93 -17.36
CA HIS A 3 -9.44 12.39 -17.27
C HIS A 3 -10.89 12.82 -16.96
N THR A 4 -11.87 12.34 -17.74
CA THR A 4 -13.27 12.75 -17.55
C THR A 4 -13.84 12.29 -16.22
N SER A 5 -13.52 11.06 -15.82
CA SER A 5 -14.06 10.46 -14.60
C SER A 5 -13.39 10.98 -13.33
N LEU A 6 -12.07 11.24 -13.36
CA LEU A 6 -11.27 11.56 -12.16
C LEU A 6 -10.89 13.02 -12.02
N LYS A 7 -10.90 13.81 -13.12
CA LYS A 7 -10.46 15.21 -13.10
C LYS A 7 -11.58 16.20 -13.39
N THR A 8 -12.53 15.87 -14.27
CA THR A 8 -13.61 16.80 -14.67
C THR A 8 -14.99 16.45 -14.11
N SER A 9 -15.08 15.40 -13.31
CA SER A 9 -16.35 14.99 -12.72
C SER A 9 -16.70 15.89 -11.53
N ASN A 10 -17.78 16.65 -11.63
CA ASN A 10 -18.26 17.50 -10.54
C ASN A 10 -18.90 16.71 -9.39
N ASP A 11 -19.31 15.46 -9.65
CA ASP A 11 -19.96 14.60 -8.65
C ASP A 11 -18.96 13.70 -7.91
N LEU A 12 -17.69 13.70 -8.33
CA LEU A 12 -16.67 12.84 -7.72
C LEU A 12 -16.18 13.40 -6.39
N GLN A 13 -16.49 12.71 -5.29
CA GLN A 13 -15.99 13.05 -3.96
C GLN A 13 -14.62 12.41 -3.65
N TYR A 14 -14.42 11.14 -4.01
CA TYR A 14 -13.17 10.41 -3.77
C TYR A 14 -12.99 9.28 -4.80
N ALA A 15 -11.74 8.99 -5.16
CA ALA A 15 -11.39 7.87 -6.02
C ALA A 15 -10.08 7.19 -5.56
N MET A 16 -10.05 5.85 -5.65
CA MET A 16 -8.87 5.05 -5.37
C MET A 16 -8.58 4.14 -6.56
N LEU A 17 -7.34 4.17 -7.05
CA LEU A 17 -6.84 3.29 -8.10
C LEU A 17 -5.92 2.25 -7.47
N ILE A 18 -6.29 0.97 -7.60
CA ILE A 18 -5.47 -0.16 -7.14
C ILE A 18 -4.87 -0.88 -8.36
N GLY A 19 -3.59 -1.23 -8.28
CA GLY A 19 -2.88 -1.89 -9.38
C GLY A 19 -1.68 -2.69 -8.89
N ILE A 20 -1.46 -3.86 -9.50
CA ILE A 20 -0.39 -4.79 -9.12
C ILE A 20 0.95 -4.37 -9.74
N GLN A 21 0.90 -3.71 -10.90
CA GLN A 21 2.07 -3.24 -11.63
C GLN A 21 2.23 -1.72 -11.44
N ARG A 22 3.36 -1.30 -10.85
CA ARG A 22 3.74 0.12 -10.72
C ARG A 22 4.21 0.71 -12.06
N VAL A 23 3.39 0.59 -13.09
CA VAL A 23 3.54 1.31 -14.37
C VAL A 23 2.81 2.67 -14.25
N ALA A 24 2.77 3.24 -13.04
CA ALA A 24 2.03 4.45 -12.71
C ALA A 24 2.87 5.74 -12.83
N LYS A 25 4.17 5.61 -13.08
CA LYS A 25 5.04 6.71 -13.51
C LYS A 25 5.17 6.83 -15.04
N GLU A 26 4.37 6.04 -15.77
CA GLU A 26 4.23 6.16 -17.22
C GLU A 26 3.04 7.06 -17.56
N ASN A 27 3.14 7.68 -18.73
CA ASN A 27 2.34 8.75 -19.37
C ASN A 27 0.80 8.78 -19.19
N ILE A 28 0.16 7.79 -18.56
CA ILE A 28 -1.29 7.67 -18.43
C ILE A 28 -1.88 8.47 -17.25
N PHE A 29 -1.07 8.77 -16.23
CA PHE A 29 -1.49 9.53 -15.04
C PHE A 29 -0.91 10.95 -14.98
N SER A 30 -0.10 11.35 -15.97
CA SER A 30 0.45 12.71 -16.09
C SER A 30 -0.64 13.78 -16.16
N ASP A 31 -1.80 13.43 -16.71
CA ASP A 31 -2.97 14.31 -16.80
C ASP A 31 -3.71 14.51 -15.47
N LEU A 32 -3.43 13.73 -14.41
CA LEU A 32 -4.03 13.93 -13.08
C LEU A 32 -3.26 14.99 -12.29
N ASN A 33 -3.99 15.91 -11.67
CA ASN A 33 -3.38 16.93 -10.81
C ASN A 33 -3.11 16.32 -9.42
N ASN A 34 -1.85 16.35 -8.97
CA ASN A 34 -1.43 15.97 -7.61
C ASN A 34 -1.81 14.55 -7.12
N PRO A 35 -1.53 13.47 -7.89
CA PRO A 35 -1.81 12.12 -7.43
C PRO A 35 -0.90 11.74 -6.25
N LEU A 36 -1.51 11.36 -5.12
CA LEU A 36 -0.80 10.69 -4.03
C LEU A 36 -0.58 9.22 -4.43
N VAL A 37 0.69 8.84 -4.61
CA VAL A 37 1.06 7.47 -4.94
C VAL A 37 1.59 6.80 -3.68
N CYS A 38 0.85 5.81 -3.20
CA CYS A 38 1.23 5.00 -2.05
C CYS A 38 1.59 3.57 -2.47
N THR A 39 2.41 2.94 -1.67
CA THR A 39 2.97 1.61 -1.81
C THR A 39 2.87 0.89 -0.46
N VAL A 40 3.06 -0.43 -0.47
CA VAL A 40 3.07 -1.26 0.75
C VAL A 40 4.16 -0.87 1.77
N LYS A 41 5.11 0.00 1.39
CA LYS A 41 6.17 0.50 2.28
C LYS A 41 5.81 1.84 2.92
N ASP A 42 4.76 2.51 2.47
CA ASP A 42 4.39 3.82 2.98
C ASP A 42 3.68 3.69 4.33
N ARG A 43 3.94 4.64 5.25
CA ARG A 43 3.50 4.55 6.65
C ARG A 43 1.98 4.55 6.77
N GLU A 44 1.31 5.26 5.88
CA GLU A 44 -0.15 5.35 5.73
C GLU A 44 -0.79 4.00 5.44
N TYR A 45 -0.02 3.04 4.93
CA TYR A 45 -0.49 1.70 4.61
C TYR A 45 0.16 0.61 5.47
N ALA A 46 1.10 0.96 6.36
CA ALA A 46 1.85 0.01 7.17
C ALA A 46 0.97 -0.79 8.15
N GLU A 47 -0.19 -0.25 8.55
CA GLU A 47 -1.16 -0.99 9.39
C GLU A 47 -1.97 -2.04 8.63
N TYR A 48 -2.06 -1.91 7.30
CA TYR A 48 -2.87 -2.78 6.44
C TYR A 48 -2.05 -3.88 5.75
N PHE A 49 -0.71 -3.84 5.85
CA PHE A 49 0.19 -4.77 5.18
C PHE A 49 1.23 -5.37 6.13
N GLY A 50 1.56 -6.64 5.90
CA GLY A 50 2.45 -7.41 6.76
C GLY A 50 1.70 -8.20 7.81
N PHE A 51 2.44 -8.78 8.74
CA PHE A 51 1.89 -9.56 9.85
C PHE A 51 1.80 -8.69 11.10
N THR A 52 0.72 -8.85 11.86
CA THR A 52 0.63 -8.34 13.23
C THR A 52 1.67 -9.01 14.11
N LYS A 53 2.02 -8.37 15.24
CA LYS A 53 2.95 -8.97 16.21
C LYS A 53 2.50 -10.35 16.69
N GLN A 54 1.18 -10.55 16.80
CA GLN A 54 0.61 -11.82 17.24
C GLN A 54 0.81 -12.91 16.18
N GLU A 55 0.51 -12.61 14.91
CA GLU A 55 0.73 -13.54 13.80
C GLU A 55 2.22 -13.89 13.63
N VAL A 56 3.12 -12.91 13.81
CA VAL A 56 4.57 -13.19 13.78
C VAL A 56 4.97 -14.11 14.93
N LYS A 57 4.43 -13.90 16.13
CA LYS A 57 4.73 -14.73 17.29
C LYS A 57 4.26 -16.17 17.08
N GLU A 58 3.03 -16.35 16.60
CA GLU A 58 2.46 -17.67 16.29
C GLU A 58 3.26 -18.38 15.19
N LEU A 59 3.67 -17.65 14.15
CA LEU A 59 4.51 -18.19 13.08
C LEU A 59 5.87 -18.65 13.63
N LEU A 60 6.54 -17.84 14.46
CA LEU A 60 7.83 -18.20 15.05
C LEU A 60 7.71 -19.42 15.97
N GLU A 61 6.68 -19.47 16.82
CA GLU A 61 6.41 -20.62 17.69
C GLU A 61 6.19 -21.91 16.88
N ALA A 62 5.49 -21.84 15.75
CA ALA A 62 5.28 -22.98 14.86
C ALA A 62 6.58 -23.55 14.27
N TYR A 63 7.63 -22.73 14.14
CA TYR A 63 8.95 -23.15 13.68
C TYR A 63 9.97 -23.35 14.83
N GLY A 64 9.53 -23.25 16.10
CA GLY A 64 10.39 -23.43 17.27
C GLY A 64 11.29 -22.24 17.62
N PHE A 65 10.98 -21.05 17.08
CA PHE A 65 11.68 -19.80 17.37
C PHE A 65 10.90 -18.94 18.39
N VAL A 66 11.62 -18.07 19.10
CA VAL A 66 11.03 -17.11 20.04
C VAL A 66 11.07 -15.72 19.40
N TYR A 67 10.01 -14.95 19.61
CA TYR A 67 10.01 -13.53 19.25
C TYR A 67 10.93 -12.75 20.20
N ASP A 68 12.13 -12.38 19.71
CA ASP A 68 13.13 -11.61 20.45
C ASP A 68 13.63 -10.37 19.66
N ASP A 69 14.46 -9.54 20.30
CA ASP A 69 14.99 -8.32 19.69
C ASP A 69 15.97 -8.59 18.54
N ALA A 70 16.55 -9.80 18.43
CA ALA A 70 17.40 -10.18 17.31
C ALA A 70 16.54 -10.42 16.05
N VAL A 71 15.43 -11.14 16.18
CA VAL A 71 14.46 -11.37 15.09
C VAL A 71 13.81 -10.06 14.63
N ARG A 72 13.62 -9.10 15.55
CA ARG A 72 13.04 -7.78 15.21
C ARG A 72 13.96 -6.89 14.37
N GLN A 73 15.27 -7.12 14.40
CA GLN A 73 16.27 -6.31 13.69
C GLN A 73 16.74 -6.93 12.36
N MET A 74 16.29 -8.14 12.02
CA MET A 74 16.52 -8.78 10.71
C MET A 74 15.62 -8.18 9.62
#